data_AF-A0A8J6M2I9-F1
#
_entry.id   AF-A0A8J6M2I9-F1
#
_cell.length_a   1.000
_cell.length_b   1.000
_cell.length_c   1.000
_cell.angle_alpha   90.00
_cell.angle_beta   90.00
_cell.angle_gamma   90.00
#
_symmetry.space_group_name_H-M   'P 1'
#
loop_
_entity.id
_entity.type
_entity.pdbx_description
1 polymer ?
#
loop_
_entity_poly.entity_id
_entity_poly.type
_entity_poly.pdbx_seq_one_letter_code
_entity_poly.pdbx_strand_id
1 'polypeptide(L)'
;MKKFICVIPRQKAGDLSNVRYQAQGNRALDYPGATRFPVIPLIWGYGQEGEEIRVIALSADYDNCRCNLELLKEELEALCKDRGLSCPKGVEVVEVPFDESLDSHITTFQKLIDRTEEGDDLYACLTFGSKPTPLVEVMAMQYAYRIHRDVTITCAVYGQMDHSVQPPAAKLYDITALITLDDIVRRLAEQRVSDPKAVLDRILNL
;
A
#
# COMPACT_ATOMS: atom_id res chain seq x y z
N MET A 1 -14.96 4.81 -1.80
CA MET A 1 -14.80 3.73 -0.79
C MET A 1 -13.32 3.54 -0.50
N LYS A 2 -12.93 3.21 0.74
CA LYS A 2 -11.51 3.01 1.08
C LYS A 2 -11.02 1.63 0.65
N LYS A 3 -9.97 1.60 -0.16
CA LYS A 3 -9.34 0.35 -0.64
C LYS A 3 -7.86 0.32 -0.27
N PHE A 4 -7.43 -0.75 0.39
CA PHE A 4 -6.06 -0.95 0.85
C PHE A 4 -5.40 -2.05 0.03
N ILE A 5 -4.37 -1.71 -0.73
CA ILE A 5 -3.60 -2.62 -1.57
C ILE A 5 -2.34 -3.03 -0.82
N CYS A 6 -2.01 -4.32 -0.81
CA CYS A 6 -0.76 -4.81 -0.25
C CYS A 6 -0.29 -6.08 -0.95
N VAL A 7 0.94 -6.49 -0.66
CA VAL A 7 1.52 -7.75 -1.14
C VAL A 7 1.72 -8.70 0.03
N ILE A 8 1.32 -9.96 -0.16
CA ILE A 8 1.59 -11.02 0.81
C ILE A 8 3.10 -11.33 0.82
N PRO A 9 3.77 -11.26 1.98
CA PRO A 9 5.20 -11.58 2.11
C PRO A 9 5.50 -13.03 1.72
N ARG A 10 6.68 -13.26 1.13
CA ARG A 10 7.16 -14.59 0.71
C ARG A 10 8.01 -15.30 1.78
N GLN A 11 8.25 -14.65 2.93
CA GLN A 11 9.01 -15.18 4.05
C GLN A 11 8.47 -16.55 4.49
N LYS A 12 9.37 -17.46 4.89
CA LYS A 12 8.98 -18.78 5.38
C LYS A 12 8.19 -18.65 6.69
N ALA A 13 7.39 -19.68 6.99
CA ALA A 13 6.71 -19.77 8.27
C ALA A 13 7.71 -19.61 9.42
N GLY A 14 7.44 -18.68 10.34
CA GLY A 14 8.32 -18.33 11.45
C GLY A 14 9.29 -17.17 11.19
N ASP A 15 9.60 -16.85 9.93
CA ASP A 15 10.53 -15.76 9.59
C ASP A 15 9.84 -14.39 9.49
N LEU A 16 8.51 -14.37 9.36
CA LEU A 16 7.73 -13.14 9.35
C LEU A 16 7.55 -12.61 10.79
N SER A 17 8.37 -11.62 11.14
CA SER A 17 8.44 -11.06 12.49
C SER A 17 7.21 -10.19 12.81
N ASN A 18 6.68 -10.35 14.02
CA ASN A 18 5.66 -9.46 14.57
C ASN A 18 6.34 -8.28 15.27
N VAL A 19 6.20 -7.06 14.73
CA VAL A 19 6.98 -5.89 15.17
C VAL A 19 6.09 -4.66 15.35
N ARG A 20 6.53 -3.73 16.19
CA ARG A 20 5.90 -2.42 16.30
C ARG A 20 6.57 -1.45 15.34
N TYR A 21 5.83 -1.02 14.32
CA TYR A 21 6.29 -0.01 13.37
C TYR A 21 6.24 1.39 14.00
N GLN A 22 7.32 2.13 13.86
CA GLN A 22 7.40 3.54 14.27
C GLN A 22 7.09 4.43 13.07
N ALA A 23 6.02 5.23 13.14
CA ALA A 23 5.67 6.12 12.05
C ALA A 23 6.74 7.20 11.84
N GLN A 24 7.04 7.48 10.57
CA GLN A 24 7.99 8.50 10.17
C GLN A 24 7.23 9.60 9.43
N GLY A 25 7.15 10.79 10.03
CA GLY A 25 6.50 11.98 9.47
C GLY A 25 4.98 12.01 9.59
N ASN A 26 4.28 10.87 9.45
CA ASN A 26 2.82 10.80 9.50
C ASN A 26 2.31 10.08 10.77
N ARG A 27 1.86 10.85 11.77
CA ARG A 27 1.37 10.32 13.05
C ARG A 27 0.09 9.48 12.96
N ALA A 28 -0.68 9.58 11.86
CA ALA A 28 -1.83 8.68 11.68
C ALA A 28 -1.41 7.21 11.66
N LEU A 29 -0.17 6.94 11.23
CA LEU A 29 0.40 5.60 11.12
C LEU A 29 0.95 5.07 12.46
N ASP A 30 0.83 5.81 13.57
CA ASP A 30 1.29 5.38 14.91
C ASP A 30 0.36 4.33 15.51
N TYR A 31 0.41 3.12 14.95
CA TYR A 31 -0.29 1.96 15.47
C TYR A 31 0.31 1.54 16.83
N PRO A 32 -0.49 1.46 17.91
CA PRO A 32 0.03 1.12 19.23
C PRO A 32 0.46 -0.35 19.35
N GLY A 33 -0.08 -1.23 18.51
CA GLY A 33 0.20 -2.66 18.52
C GLY A 33 1.44 -3.09 17.74
N ALA A 34 1.72 -4.39 17.79
CA ALA A 34 2.65 -5.04 16.87
C ALA A 34 1.86 -5.69 15.74
N THR A 35 2.47 -5.77 14.56
CA THR A 35 1.89 -6.40 13.38
C THR A 35 3.00 -7.06 12.54
N ARG A 36 2.62 -8.07 11.76
CA ARG A 36 3.48 -8.63 10.71
C ARG A 36 3.36 -7.88 9.38
N PHE A 37 2.29 -7.11 9.21
CA PHE A 37 1.91 -6.52 7.94
C PHE A 37 1.79 -5.00 8.08
N PRO A 38 2.68 -4.21 7.46
CA PRO A 38 2.63 -2.75 7.53
C PRO A 38 1.32 -2.11 6.99
N VAL A 39 0.49 -2.88 6.27
CA VAL A 39 -0.87 -2.47 5.89
C VAL A 39 -1.80 -2.32 7.11
N ILE A 40 -1.54 -3.01 8.22
CA ILE A 40 -2.37 -2.93 9.43
C ILE A 40 -2.30 -1.53 10.08
N PRO A 41 -1.11 -0.94 10.32
CA PRO A 41 -1.00 0.46 10.74
C PRO A 41 -1.63 1.46 9.77
N LEU A 42 -1.60 1.16 8.46
CA LEU A 42 -2.24 1.98 7.44
C LEU A 42 -3.77 1.96 7.58
N ILE A 43 -4.37 0.77 7.71
CA ILE A 43 -5.81 0.62 7.96
C ILE A 43 -6.19 1.24 9.31
N TRP A 44 -5.39 1.05 10.35
CA TRP A 44 -5.59 1.68 11.66
C TRP A 44 -5.67 3.21 11.57
N GLY A 45 -4.72 3.81 10.88
CA GLY A 45 -4.59 5.26 10.80
C GLY A 45 -5.69 5.96 10.01
N TYR A 46 -6.26 5.25 9.03
CA TYR A 46 -7.18 5.85 8.06
C TYR A 46 -8.60 5.26 8.10
N GLY A 47 -8.82 4.10 8.70
CA GLY A 47 -10.15 3.54 8.92
C GLY A 47 -10.89 4.25 10.06
N GLN A 48 -12.16 4.57 9.85
CA GLN A 48 -13.04 5.18 10.84
C GLN A 48 -14.14 4.20 11.26
N GLU A 49 -14.56 4.28 12.52
CA GLU A 49 -15.61 3.42 13.06
C GLU A 49 -16.88 3.50 12.20
N GLY A 50 -17.46 2.33 11.88
CA GLY A 50 -18.63 2.20 11.02
C GLY A 50 -18.34 2.25 9.51
N GLU A 51 -17.10 2.51 9.08
CA GLU A 51 -16.76 2.49 7.65
C GLU A 51 -16.64 1.06 7.10
N GLU A 52 -17.06 0.91 5.84
CA GLU A 52 -16.73 -0.26 5.03
C GLU A 52 -15.39 -0.04 4.31
N ILE A 53 -14.50 -1.01 4.45
CA ILE A 53 -13.20 -1.05 3.78
C ILE A 53 -13.07 -2.29 2.90
N ARG A 54 -12.19 -2.22 1.91
CA ARG A 54 -11.75 -3.37 1.12
C ARG A 54 -10.23 -3.53 1.22
N VAL A 55 -9.77 -4.76 1.41
CA VAL A 55 -8.35 -5.09 1.45
C VAL A 55 -8.03 -6.01 0.28
N ILE A 56 -7.16 -5.54 -0.62
CA ILE A 56 -6.76 -6.24 -1.84
C ILE A 56 -5.32 -6.71 -1.65
N ALA A 57 -5.10 -8.02 -1.63
CA ALA A 57 -3.80 -8.61 -1.38
C ALA A 57 -3.26 -9.35 -2.60
N LEU A 58 -2.12 -8.91 -3.13
CA LEU A 58 -1.37 -9.60 -4.17
C LEU A 58 -0.66 -10.81 -3.55
N SER A 59 -0.95 -12.01 -4.03
CA SER A 59 -0.38 -13.25 -3.48
C SER A 59 0.03 -14.20 -4.60
N ALA A 60 1.23 -14.76 -4.49
CA ALA A 60 1.63 -15.88 -5.34
C ALA A 60 1.09 -17.21 -4.78
N ASP A 61 0.81 -18.18 -5.65
CA ASP A 61 0.33 -19.50 -5.24
C ASP A 61 1.48 -20.41 -4.79
N TYR A 62 2.01 -20.15 -3.59
CA TYR A 62 3.06 -20.94 -2.95
C TYR A 62 2.81 -21.06 -1.43
N ASP A 63 3.29 -22.15 -0.81
CA ASP A 63 2.98 -22.51 0.59
C ASP A 63 3.18 -21.36 1.57
N ASN A 64 4.33 -20.67 1.50
CA ASN A 64 4.64 -19.56 2.39
C ASN A 64 3.60 -18.42 2.29
N CYS A 65 3.18 -18.08 1.07
CA CYS A 65 2.19 -17.03 0.84
C CYS A 65 0.82 -17.44 1.38
N ARG A 66 0.43 -18.71 1.22
CA ARG A 66 -0.83 -19.23 1.80
C ARG A 66 -0.82 -19.12 3.32
N CYS A 67 0.27 -19.53 3.98
CA CYS A 67 0.40 -19.37 5.43
C CYS A 67 0.36 -17.89 5.87
N ASN A 68 1.10 -17.02 5.18
CA ASN A 68 1.15 -15.60 5.52
C ASN A 68 -0.18 -14.89 5.22
N LEU A 69 -0.96 -15.34 4.23
CA LEU A 69 -2.29 -14.81 3.95
C LEU A 69 -3.25 -15.08 5.11
N GLU A 70 -3.23 -16.28 5.71
CA GLU A 70 -4.07 -16.57 6.88
C GLU A 70 -3.69 -15.68 8.07
N LEU A 71 -2.39 -15.45 8.30
CA LEU A 71 -1.94 -14.49 9.32
C LEU A 71 -2.45 -13.06 9.06
N LEU A 72 -2.48 -12.62 7.79
CA LEU A 72 -3.04 -11.30 7.46
C LEU A 72 -4.55 -11.26 7.73
N LYS A 73 -5.29 -12.31 7.38
CA LYS A 73 -6.74 -12.40 7.65
C LYS A 73 -7.02 -12.31 9.15
N GLU A 74 -6.25 -13.03 9.97
CA GLU A 74 -6.37 -12.99 11.44
C GLU A 74 -6.10 -11.58 11.99
N GLU A 75 -5.01 -10.92 11.57
CA GLU A 75 -4.68 -9.56 12.02
C GLU A 75 -5.71 -8.53 11.53
N LEU A 76 -6.25 -8.69 10.32
CA LEU A 76 -7.31 -7.83 9.78
C LEU A 76 -8.63 -8.01 10.54
N GLU A 77 -9.05 -9.24 10.82
CA GLU A 77 -10.27 -9.51 11.59
C GLU A 77 -10.18 -8.90 12.99
N ALA A 78 -9.04 -9.07 13.66
CA ALA A 78 -8.79 -8.47 14.96
C ALA A 78 -8.85 -6.94 14.91
N LEU A 79 -8.22 -6.32 13.90
CA LEU A 79 -8.25 -4.87 13.70
C LEU A 79 -9.68 -4.36 13.44
N CYS A 80 -10.43 -5.01 12.54
CA CYS A 80 -11.79 -4.62 12.21
C CYS A 80 -12.71 -4.68 13.44
N LYS A 81 -12.56 -5.72 14.27
CA LYS A 81 -13.30 -5.84 15.52
C LYS A 81 -12.93 -4.75 16.52
N ASP A 82 -11.64 -4.46 16.69
CA ASP A 82 -11.15 -3.44 17.63
C ASP A 82 -11.58 -2.02 17.22
N ARG A 83 -11.62 -1.75 15.91
CA ARG A 83 -11.90 -0.43 15.33
C ARG A 83 -13.35 -0.22 14.89
N GLY A 84 -14.20 -1.24 15.02
CA GLY A 84 -15.57 -1.19 14.50
C GLY A 84 -15.65 -0.98 12.98
N LEU A 85 -14.70 -1.54 12.24
CA LEU A 85 -14.68 -1.48 10.77
C LEU A 85 -15.46 -2.66 10.18
N SER A 86 -16.11 -2.42 9.04
CA SER A 86 -16.73 -3.47 8.22
C SER A 86 -15.79 -3.85 7.08
N CYS A 87 -15.46 -5.13 6.94
CA CYS A 87 -14.68 -5.65 5.81
C CYS A 87 -15.36 -6.92 5.27
N PRO A 88 -16.53 -6.81 4.62
CA PRO A 88 -17.42 -7.94 4.33
C PRO A 88 -16.81 -8.96 3.37
N LYS A 89 -15.88 -8.52 2.50
CA LYS A 89 -15.16 -9.40 1.57
C LYS A 89 -13.90 -10.03 2.18
N GLY A 90 -13.55 -9.70 3.41
CA GLY A 90 -12.26 -10.05 4.02
C GLY A 90 -11.09 -9.58 3.17
N VAL A 91 -10.04 -10.40 3.08
CA VAL A 91 -8.89 -10.17 2.20
C VAL A 91 -9.23 -10.69 0.79
N GLU A 92 -9.36 -9.77 -0.17
CA GLU A 92 -9.56 -10.07 -1.59
C GLU A 92 -8.23 -10.41 -2.24
N VAL A 93 -8.03 -11.69 -2.59
CA VAL A 93 -6.77 -12.15 -3.17
C VAL A 93 -6.69 -11.84 -4.67
N VAL A 94 -5.56 -11.27 -5.07
CA VAL A 94 -5.13 -11.16 -6.47
C VAL A 94 -3.99 -12.12 -6.70
N GLU A 95 -4.28 -13.22 -7.38
CA GLU A 95 -3.23 -14.19 -7.73
C GLU A 95 -2.23 -13.55 -8.70
N VAL A 96 -0.96 -13.55 -8.30
CA VAL A 96 0.17 -13.10 -9.13
C VAL A 96 1.09 -14.28 -9.46
N PRO A 97 1.60 -14.37 -10.69
CA PRO A 97 2.64 -15.35 -11.02
C PRO A 97 3.88 -15.15 -10.15
N PHE A 98 4.64 -16.23 -9.94
CA PHE A 98 5.91 -16.16 -9.21
C PHE A 98 7.05 -15.59 -10.08
N ASP A 99 6.95 -15.72 -11.41
CA ASP A 99 7.94 -15.16 -12.33
C ASP A 99 7.85 -13.63 -12.42
N GLU A 100 8.94 -13.04 -12.92
CA GLU A 100 9.08 -11.59 -13.08
C GLU A 100 9.04 -11.21 -14.57
N SER A 101 8.28 -11.96 -15.38
CA SER A 101 8.11 -11.62 -16.79
C SER A 101 7.26 -10.36 -16.95
N LEU A 102 7.48 -9.64 -18.05
CA LEU A 102 6.69 -8.45 -18.38
C LEU A 102 5.19 -8.78 -18.48
N ASP A 103 4.84 -9.91 -19.09
CA ASP A 103 3.44 -10.36 -19.24
C ASP A 103 2.77 -10.61 -17.88
N SER A 104 3.50 -11.17 -16.91
CA SER A 104 3.03 -11.36 -15.54
C SER A 104 2.74 -10.02 -14.84
N HIS A 105 3.61 -9.02 -15.04
CA HIS A 105 3.39 -7.68 -14.51
C HIS A 105 2.23 -6.95 -15.19
N ILE A 106 2.07 -7.08 -16.51
CA ILE A 106 0.92 -6.54 -17.26
C ILE A 106 -0.39 -7.18 -16.77
N THR A 107 -0.41 -8.51 -16.60
CA THR A 107 -1.58 -9.23 -16.09
C THR A 107 -1.93 -8.78 -14.67
N THR A 108 -0.92 -8.55 -13.84
CA THR A 108 -1.10 -8.04 -12.47
C THR A 108 -1.68 -6.63 -12.49
N PHE A 109 -1.17 -5.75 -13.36
CA PHE A 109 -1.72 -4.41 -13.57
C PHE A 109 -3.21 -4.46 -13.97
N GLN A 110 -3.56 -5.29 -14.97
CA GLN A 110 -4.94 -5.46 -15.43
C GLN A 110 -5.87 -5.90 -14.28
N LYS A 111 -5.45 -6.91 -13.51
CA LYS A 111 -6.22 -7.37 -12.35
C LYS A 111 -6.42 -6.28 -11.30
N LEU A 112 -5.42 -5.43 -11.07
CA LEU A 112 -5.54 -4.34 -10.10
C LEU A 112 -6.51 -3.24 -10.57
N ILE A 113 -6.44 -2.84 -11.84
CA ILE A 113 -7.37 -1.82 -12.37
C ILE A 113 -8.82 -2.30 -12.44
N ASP A 114 -9.05 -3.61 -12.62
CA ASP A 114 -10.39 -4.22 -12.53
C ASP A 114 -11.01 -4.12 -11.12
N ARG A 115 -10.23 -3.72 -10.11
CA ARG A 115 -10.66 -3.60 -8.71
C ARG A 115 -10.82 -2.15 -8.25
N THR A 116 -10.56 -1.19 -9.12
CA THR A 116 -10.76 0.24 -8.86
C THR A 116 -12.06 0.72 -9.50
N GLU A 117 -12.73 1.65 -8.83
CA GLU A 117 -14.06 2.16 -9.15
C GLU A 117 -14.11 3.69 -8.94
N GLU A 118 -15.13 4.36 -9.47
CA GLU A 118 -15.36 5.78 -9.20
C GLU A 118 -15.56 6.02 -7.69
N GLY A 119 -15.03 7.14 -7.19
CA GLY A 119 -15.15 7.53 -5.77
C GLY A 119 -14.24 6.77 -4.80
N ASP A 120 -13.25 6.03 -5.28
CA ASP A 120 -12.30 5.30 -4.42
C ASP A 120 -11.28 6.20 -3.72
N ASP A 121 -11.05 5.92 -2.43
CA ASP A 121 -9.89 6.40 -1.70
C ASP A 121 -8.88 5.25 -1.63
N LEU A 122 -7.76 5.40 -2.35
CA LEU A 122 -6.77 4.36 -2.51
C LEU A 122 -5.63 4.51 -1.52
N TYR A 123 -5.28 3.39 -0.90
CA TYR A 123 -4.19 3.24 0.05
C TYR A 123 -3.31 2.07 -0.39
N ALA A 124 -1.99 2.17 -0.21
CA ALA A 124 -1.09 1.08 -0.59
C ALA A 124 0.04 0.84 0.42
N CYS A 125 0.37 -0.42 0.66
CA CYS A 125 1.55 -0.83 1.41
C CYS A 125 2.56 -1.48 0.45
N LEU A 126 3.58 -0.72 0.06
CA LEU A 126 4.60 -1.09 -0.94
C LEU A 126 5.82 -1.79 -0.32
N THR A 127 5.64 -2.44 0.83
CA THR A 127 6.74 -2.98 1.64
C THR A 127 7.25 -4.32 1.12
N PHE A 128 6.33 -5.20 0.73
CA PHE A 128 6.62 -6.54 0.27
C PHE A 128 6.40 -6.66 -1.23
N GLY A 129 6.86 -7.78 -1.79
CA GLY A 129 6.86 -8.03 -3.23
C GLY A 129 8.26 -8.00 -3.82
N SER A 130 8.34 -8.31 -5.11
CA SER A 130 9.57 -8.14 -5.86
C SER A 130 9.79 -6.67 -6.19
N LYS A 131 11.00 -6.30 -6.60
CA LYS A 131 11.35 -4.90 -6.93
C LYS A 131 10.42 -4.26 -7.98
N PRO A 132 9.93 -4.97 -9.01
CA PRO A 132 8.96 -4.41 -9.95
C PRO A 132 7.54 -4.27 -9.40
N THR A 133 7.17 -5.02 -8.35
CA THR A 133 5.79 -5.06 -7.84
C THR A 133 5.27 -3.67 -7.44
N PRO A 134 6.01 -2.84 -6.67
CA PRO A 134 5.58 -1.48 -6.36
C PRO A 134 5.32 -0.60 -7.58
N LEU A 135 6.05 -0.80 -8.69
CA LEU A 135 5.81 -0.04 -9.93
C LEU A 135 4.42 -0.38 -10.49
N VAL A 136 4.05 -1.66 -10.49
CA VAL A 136 2.75 -2.12 -10.96
C VAL A 136 1.62 -1.59 -10.07
N GLU A 137 1.79 -1.65 -8.75
CA GLU A 137 0.83 -1.10 -7.79
C GLU A 137 0.60 0.41 -8.00
N VAL A 138 1.69 1.18 -8.09
CA VAL A 138 1.62 2.64 -8.30
C VAL A 138 0.99 2.97 -9.67
N MET A 139 1.33 2.23 -10.73
CA MET A 139 0.70 2.42 -12.05
C MET A 139 -0.81 2.16 -12.00
N ALA A 140 -1.27 1.12 -11.30
CA ALA A 140 -2.70 0.83 -11.16
C ALA A 140 -3.44 1.90 -10.36
N MET A 141 -2.84 2.41 -9.28
CA MET A 141 -3.40 3.53 -8.52
C MET A 141 -3.48 4.80 -9.36
N GLN A 142 -2.44 5.11 -10.15
CA GLN A 142 -2.41 6.25 -11.06
C GLN A 142 -3.42 6.11 -12.20
N TYR A 143 -3.62 4.90 -12.72
CA TYR A 143 -4.70 4.62 -13.68
C TYR A 143 -6.04 5.00 -13.06
N ALA A 144 -6.35 4.49 -11.87
CA ALA A 144 -7.61 4.77 -11.21
C ALA A 144 -7.83 6.26 -10.95
N TYR A 145 -6.81 6.94 -10.40
CA TYR A 145 -6.82 8.38 -10.14
C TYR A 145 -7.07 9.23 -11.41
N ARG A 146 -6.60 8.78 -12.57
CA ARG A 146 -6.70 9.55 -13.83
C ARG A 146 -7.92 9.20 -14.67
N ILE A 147 -8.40 7.96 -14.57
CA ILE A 147 -9.45 7.43 -15.44
C ILE A 147 -10.82 7.45 -14.75
N HIS A 148 -10.89 7.11 -13.46
CA HIS A 148 -12.14 7.15 -12.72
C HIS A 148 -12.39 8.53 -12.13
N ARG A 149 -13.68 8.87 -11.97
CA ARG A 149 -14.08 10.11 -11.31
C ARG A 149 -13.91 9.99 -9.81
N ASP A 150 -13.56 11.11 -9.18
CA ASP A 150 -13.52 11.27 -7.73
C ASP A 150 -12.66 10.22 -6.99
N VAL A 151 -11.62 9.71 -7.64
CA VAL A 151 -10.64 8.82 -7.01
C VAL A 151 -9.50 9.64 -6.42
N THR A 152 -9.06 9.28 -5.21
CA THR A 152 -7.92 9.90 -4.53
C THR A 152 -6.89 8.87 -4.12
N ILE A 153 -5.62 9.11 -4.43
CA ILE A 153 -4.50 8.37 -3.82
C ILE A 153 -4.20 9.03 -2.48
N THR A 154 -4.63 8.42 -1.39
CA THR A 154 -4.66 9.06 -0.07
C THR A 154 -3.39 8.82 0.73
N CYS A 155 -2.92 7.57 0.82
CA CYS A 155 -1.67 7.27 1.49
C CYS A 155 -0.99 6.01 0.93
N ALA A 156 0.30 6.09 0.64
CA ALA A 156 1.14 4.95 0.34
C ALA A 156 2.28 4.86 1.35
N VAL A 157 2.56 3.65 1.85
CA VAL A 157 3.55 3.43 2.89
C VAL A 157 4.61 2.42 2.50
N TYR A 158 5.79 2.58 3.09
CA TYR A 158 6.90 1.64 3.00
C TYR A 158 7.44 1.33 4.40
N GLY A 159 7.39 0.05 4.77
CA GLY A 159 7.93 -0.48 6.01
C GLY A 159 9.41 -0.87 5.84
N GLN A 160 10.28 -0.26 6.62
CA GLN A 160 11.71 -0.58 6.66
C GLN A 160 12.04 -1.36 7.94
N MET A 161 12.82 -2.43 7.80
CA MET A 161 13.50 -3.08 8.92
C MET A 161 14.95 -2.60 8.98
N ASP A 162 15.30 -1.90 10.06
CA ASP A 162 16.65 -1.43 10.34
C ASP A 162 17.41 -2.48 11.15
N HIS A 163 18.21 -3.28 10.46
CA HIS A 163 19.03 -4.34 11.06
C HIS A 163 20.37 -3.84 11.61
N SER A 164 20.66 -2.53 11.54
CA SER A 164 21.90 -1.97 12.08
C SER A 164 21.86 -1.79 13.61
N VAL A 165 20.66 -1.88 14.21
CA VAL A 165 20.41 -1.73 15.64
C VAL A 165 19.90 -3.04 16.25
N GLN A 166 20.08 -3.21 17.56
CA GLN A 166 19.64 -4.39 18.31
C GLN A 166 18.70 -3.98 19.47
N PRO A 167 17.44 -4.46 19.52
CA PRO A 167 16.77 -5.25 18.47
C PRO A 167 16.54 -4.43 17.18
N PRO A 168 16.34 -5.08 16.02
CA PRO A 168 16.02 -4.39 14.77
C PRO A 168 14.82 -3.45 14.93
N ALA A 169 14.94 -2.24 14.38
CA ALA A 169 13.87 -1.25 14.46
C ALA A 169 12.99 -1.28 13.21
N ALA A 170 11.67 -1.37 13.39
CA ALA A 170 10.71 -1.27 12.30
C ALA A 170 10.22 0.18 12.16
N LYS A 171 10.39 0.76 10.98
CA LYS A 171 9.96 2.13 10.64
C LYS A 171 8.92 2.08 9.54
N LEU A 172 7.90 2.93 9.60
CA LEU A 172 6.88 3.04 8.55
C LEU A 172 6.87 4.46 7.99
N TYR A 173 7.25 4.58 6.73
CA TYR A 173 7.34 5.86 6.04
C TYR A 173 6.10 6.08 5.19
N ASP A 174 5.51 7.28 5.30
CA ASP A 174 4.58 7.79 4.31
C ASP A 174 5.38 8.26 3.08
N ILE A 175 5.14 7.60 1.95
CA ILE A 175 5.82 7.87 0.68
C ILE A 175 4.86 8.40 -0.38
N THR A 176 3.67 8.84 0.01
CA THR A 176 2.62 9.32 -0.90
C THR A 176 3.11 10.45 -1.81
N ALA A 177 3.92 11.36 -1.26
CA ALA A 177 4.51 12.46 -2.02
C ALA A 177 5.34 11.98 -3.23
N LEU A 178 6.00 10.82 -3.14
CA LEU A 178 6.74 10.25 -4.28
C LEU A 178 5.81 9.87 -5.44
N ILE A 179 4.60 9.42 -5.14
CA ILE A 179 3.58 9.10 -6.14
C ILE A 179 2.97 10.38 -6.73
N THR A 180 2.72 11.40 -5.89
CA THR A 180 2.15 12.68 -6.32
C THR A 180 3.13 13.50 -7.16
N LEU A 181 4.44 13.35 -6.96
CA LEU A 181 5.48 14.03 -7.74
C LEU A 181 5.33 13.80 -9.25
N ASP A 182 4.99 12.58 -9.68
CA ASP A 182 4.73 12.28 -11.10
C ASP A 182 3.57 13.12 -11.67
N ASP A 183 2.49 13.30 -10.88
CA ASP A 183 1.35 14.12 -11.28
C ASP A 183 1.72 15.59 -11.43
N ILE A 184 2.50 16.11 -10.47
CA ILE A 184 2.99 17.49 -10.50
C ILE A 184 3.86 17.70 -11.73
N VAL A 185 4.85 16.83 -11.96
CA VAL A 185 5.75 16.92 -13.12
C VAL A 185 4.96 16.90 -14.44
N ARG A 186 3.96 16.02 -14.56
CA ARG A 186 3.10 15.97 -15.75
C ARG A 186 2.34 17.28 -15.97
N ARG A 187 1.70 17.83 -14.92
CA ARG A 187 0.96 19.11 -15.01
C ARG A 187 1.86 20.27 -15.39
N LEU A 188 3.08 20.34 -14.82
CA LEU A 188 4.07 21.36 -15.18
C LEU A 188 4.45 21.26 -16.67
N ALA A 189 4.58 20.03 -17.20
CA ALA A 189 4.87 19.80 -18.62
C ALA A 189 3.68 20.18 -19.52
N GLU A 190 2.45 19.81 -19.16
CA GLU A 190 1.22 20.17 -19.88
C GLU A 190 1.04 21.70 -19.97
N GLN A 191 1.33 22.40 -18.88
CA GLN A 191 1.27 23.87 -18.80
C GLN A 191 2.47 24.58 -19.44
N ARG A 192 3.50 23.83 -19.86
CA ARG A 192 4.76 24.36 -20.39
C ARG A 192 5.36 25.45 -19.50
N VAL A 193 5.39 25.20 -18.19
CA VAL A 193 5.95 26.13 -17.21
C VAL A 193 7.41 26.45 -17.58
N SER A 194 7.77 27.73 -17.58
CA SER A 194 9.09 28.21 -18.01
C SER A 194 10.23 27.78 -17.09
N ASP A 195 9.96 27.68 -15.78
CA ASP A 195 10.90 27.18 -14.77
C ASP A 195 10.21 26.14 -13.88
N PRO A 196 10.07 24.89 -14.35
CA PRO A 196 9.37 23.85 -13.60
C PRO A 196 10.10 23.48 -12.32
N LYS A 197 11.43 23.65 -12.27
CA LYS A 197 12.24 23.36 -11.07
C LYS A 197 11.92 24.34 -9.94
N ALA A 198 11.90 25.64 -10.22
CA ALA A 198 11.56 26.63 -9.20
C ALA A 198 10.14 26.45 -8.64
N VAL A 199 9.20 25.94 -9.44
CA VAL A 199 7.85 25.61 -8.95
C VAL A 199 7.86 24.37 -8.07
N LEU A 200 8.62 23.33 -8.44
CA LEU A 200 8.79 22.13 -7.61
C LEU A 200 9.41 22.46 -6.25
N ASP A 201 10.48 23.27 -6.23
CA ASP A 201 11.14 23.68 -4.98
C ASP A 201 10.15 24.37 -4.02
N ARG A 202 9.28 25.24 -4.55
CA ARG A 202 8.21 25.89 -3.76
C ARG A 202 7.14 24.93 -3.24
N ILE A 203 6.76 23.92 -4.03
CA ILE A 203 5.72 22.94 -3.64
C ILE A 203 6.27 21.98 -2.58
N LEU A 204 7.54 21.59 -2.70
CA LEU A 204 8.18 20.58 -1.85
C LEU A 204 8.80 21.17 -0.58
N ASN A 205 8.73 22.48 -0.38
CA ASN A 205 9.44 23.20 0.69
C ASN A 205 10.95 22.87 0.72
N LEU A 206 11.59 22.86 -0.46
CA LEU A 206 13.05 22.75 -0.62
C LEU A 206 13.70 24.13 -0.77
#